data_AF-A0A0J1E6Q3-F1
#
_entry.id   AF-A0A0J1E6Q3-F1
#
_cell.length_a   1.000
_cell.length_b   1.000
_cell.length_c   1.000
_cell.angle_alpha   90.00
_cell.angle_beta   90.00
_cell.angle_gamma   90.00
#
_symmetry.space_group_name_H-M   'P 1'
#
loop_
_entity.id
_entity.type
_entity.pdbx_description
1 polymer ?
#
loop_
_entity_poly.entity_id
_entity_poly.type
_entity_poly.pdbx_seq_one_letter_code
_entity_poly.pdbx_strand_id
1 'polypeptide(L)'
;MSRYTTMITVVAWLLTVPTGCGPTAPSVANGPPVVSWNHLQTENWRYELQDQKRIANYSFGSNGGVLWTEGTKRGGIHEEAALGGQWYIDDAGDLIITDENHSQSYRTLQLVSLTVTDATVLDADTGVTELYSRRYRP
;
A
#
# COMPACT_ATOMS: atom_id res chain seq x y z
N MET A 1 13.05 -37.00 -59.57
CA MET A 1 12.89 -37.51 -58.20
C MET A 1 13.32 -36.43 -57.23
N SER A 2 12.36 -35.90 -56.46
CA SER A 2 12.44 -34.67 -55.68
C SER A 2 13.38 -34.76 -54.47
N ARG A 3 14.11 -33.67 -54.22
CA ARG A 3 14.86 -33.41 -52.98
C ARG A 3 13.89 -32.82 -51.96
N TYR A 4 13.73 -33.46 -50.81
CA TYR A 4 13.00 -32.89 -49.67
C TYR A 4 14.01 -32.28 -48.71
N THR A 5 14.04 -30.96 -48.65
CA THR A 5 14.78 -30.19 -47.65
C THR A 5 13.85 -29.98 -46.46
N THR A 6 14.05 -30.74 -45.38
CA THR A 6 13.29 -30.60 -44.15
C THR A 6 13.74 -29.33 -43.43
N MET A 7 12.93 -28.27 -43.49
CA MET A 7 13.10 -27.10 -42.63
C MET A 7 12.72 -27.47 -41.20
N ILE A 8 13.70 -27.41 -40.29
CA ILE A 8 13.46 -27.46 -38.85
C ILE A 8 13.08 -26.04 -38.41
N THR A 9 11.79 -25.81 -38.20
CA THR A 9 11.29 -24.57 -37.60
C THR A 9 11.61 -24.62 -36.11
N VAL A 10 12.66 -23.90 -35.68
CA VAL A 10 12.92 -23.66 -34.26
C VAL A 10 11.87 -22.67 -33.78
N VAL A 11 10.80 -23.17 -33.16
CA VAL A 11 9.84 -22.33 -32.43
C VAL A 11 10.53 -21.89 -31.16
N ALA A 12 11.06 -20.67 -31.17
CA ALA A 12 11.48 -19.98 -29.97
C ALA A 12 10.22 -19.70 -29.13
N TRP A 13 9.97 -20.53 -28.13
CA TRP A 13 9.03 -20.21 -27.07
C TRP A 13 9.57 -18.98 -26.34
N LEU A 14 8.98 -17.82 -26.62
CA LEU A 14 9.03 -16.71 -25.68
C LEU A 14 8.43 -17.23 -24.37
N LEU A 15 9.29 -17.52 -23.41
CA LEU A 15 8.92 -17.59 -22.01
C LEU A 15 8.46 -16.18 -21.62
N THR A 16 7.18 -15.90 -21.83
CA THR A 16 6.49 -14.87 -21.07
C THR A 16 6.54 -15.36 -19.63
N VAL A 17 7.56 -14.93 -18.89
CA VAL A 17 7.54 -14.96 -17.44
C VAL A 17 6.23 -14.25 -17.07
N PRO A 18 5.24 -14.91 -16.46
CA PRO A 18 4.18 -14.15 -15.83
C PRO A 18 4.92 -13.31 -14.81
N THR A 19 4.99 -12.00 -15.03
CA THR A 19 5.24 -11.03 -13.97
C THR A 19 4.14 -11.33 -12.98
N GLY A 20 4.43 -12.20 -12.01
CA GLY A 20 3.45 -12.75 -11.11
C GLY A 20 2.73 -11.57 -10.52
N CYS A 21 1.44 -11.44 -10.86
CA CYS A 21 0.57 -10.50 -10.19
C CYS A 21 0.79 -10.80 -8.70
N GLY A 22 1.30 -9.82 -7.96
CA GLY A 22 1.36 -9.94 -6.51
C GLY A 22 -0.02 -10.37 -6.01
N PRO A 23 -0.09 -10.94 -4.79
CA PRO A 23 -1.37 -11.34 -4.23
C PRO A 23 -2.36 -10.17 -4.37
N THR A 24 -3.51 -10.45 -4.96
CA THR A 24 -4.58 -9.46 -5.12
C THR A 24 -5.47 -9.54 -3.90
N ALA A 25 -5.74 -8.40 -3.28
CA ALA A 25 -6.60 -8.37 -2.11
C ALA A 25 -8.04 -8.79 -2.47
N PRO A 26 -8.77 -9.46 -1.55
CA PRO A 26 -10.18 -9.79 -1.74
C PRO A 26 -11.05 -8.57 -2.10
N SER A 27 -10.80 -7.43 -1.44
CA SER A 27 -11.48 -6.16 -1.69
C SER A 27 -11.32 -5.65 -3.13
N VAL A 28 -10.18 -5.94 -3.76
CA VAL A 28 -9.85 -5.55 -5.13
C VAL A 28 -10.33 -6.59 -6.15
N ALA A 29 -10.30 -7.88 -5.79
CA ALA A 29 -10.69 -8.96 -6.68
C ALA A 29 -12.15 -8.88 -7.14
N ASN A 30 -13.01 -8.26 -6.33
CA ASN A 30 -14.43 -8.06 -6.63
C ASN A 30 -14.73 -6.65 -7.20
N GLY A 31 -13.71 -5.91 -7.61
CA GLY A 31 -13.79 -4.54 -8.10
C GLY A 31 -12.95 -3.58 -7.26
N PRO A 32 -12.74 -2.33 -7.70
CA PRO A 32 -12.03 -1.35 -6.88
C PRO A 32 -12.72 -1.19 -5.52
N PRO A 33 -11.95 -1.07 -4.42
CA PRO A 33 -12.54 -0.83 -3.13
C PRO A 33 -13.29 0.50 -3.14
N VAL A 34 -14.42 0.53 -2.42
CA VAL A 34 -15.09 1.79 -2.07
C VAL A 34 -14.06 2.71 -1.40
N VAL A 35 -14.21 4.03 -1.56
CA VAL A 35 -13.37 5.02 -0.88
C VAL A 35 -13.65 4.96 0.63
N SER A 36 -13.05 3.98 1.29
CA SER A 36 -13.12 3.76 2.74
C SER A 36 -11.91 2.95 3.23
N TRP A 37 -11.60 3.11 4.51
CA TRP A 37 -10.56 2.34 5.19
C TRP A 37 -11.02 0.94 5.60
N ASN A 38 -12.29 0.58 5.42
CA ASN A 38 -12.88 -0.66 5.95
C ASN A 38 -12.16 -1.94 5.53
N HIS A 39 -11.52 -1.94 4.36
CA HIS A 39 -10.74 -3.07 3.89
C HIS A 39 -9.60 -3.47 4.88
N LEU A 40 -9.07 -2.52 5.65
CA LEU A 40 -8.05 -2.78 6.68
C LEU A 40 -8.57 -3.67 7.83
N GLN A 41 -9.88 -3.74 8.05
CA GLN A 41 -10.48 -4.56 9.11
C GLN A 41 -10.33 -6.06 8.84
N THR A 42 -10.12 -6.44 7.58
CA THR A 42 -10.05 -7.85 7.15
C THR A 42 -8.79 -8.19 6.37
N GLU A 43 -7.95 -7.19 6.05
CA GLU A 43 -6.83 -7.33 5.12
C GLU A 43 -5.60 -6.63 5.65
N ASN A 44 -4.41 -7.19 5.39
CA ASN A 44 -3.16 -6.51 5.72
C ASN A 44 -2.64 -5.72 4.50
N TRP A 45 -2.19 -4.50 4.74
CA TRP A 45 -1.78 -3.57 3.69
C TRP A 45 -0.56 -2.76 4.10
N ARG A 46 0.31 -2.48 3.14
CA ARG A 46 1.38 -1.49 3.28
C ARG A 46 1.08 -0.26 2.44
N TYR A 47 1.33 0.91 3.01
CA TYR A 47 1.24 2.22 2.37
C TYR A 47 2.61 2.90 2.43
N GLU A 48 3.05 3.48 1.32
CA GLU A 48 4.34 4.18 1.20
C GLU A 48 4.12 5.55 0.57
N LEU A 49 4.54 6.60 1.28
CA LEU A 49 4.34 7.99 0.87
C LEU A 49 5.14 8.29 -0.41
N GLN A 50 4.43 8.80 -1.41
CA GLN A 50 5.01 9.30 -2.66
C GLN A 50 5.47 10.74 -2.49
N ASP A 51 6.54 10.93 -1.72
CA ASP A 51 7.17 12.23 -1.51
C ASP A 51 8.69 12.16 -1.70
N GLN A 52 9.27 13.20 -2.31
CA GLN A 52 10.71 13.26 -2.62
C GLN A 52 11.58 13.59 -1.40
N LYS A 53 11.01 14.23 -0.37
CA LYS A 53 11.69 14.75 0.81
C LYS A 53 11.23 14.08 2.09
N ARG A 54 9.99 13.60 2.17
CA ARG A 54 9.44 12.96 3.36
C ARG A 54 9.44 11.44 3.22
N ILE A 55 9.52 10.77 4.36
CA ILE A 55 9.27 9.34 4.53
C ILE A 55 8.06 9.23 5.42
N ALA A 56 7.04 8.51 4.97
CA ALA A 56 5.96 8.03 5.81
C ALA A 56 5.50 6.70 5.24
N ASN A 57 5.70 5.62 5.99
CA ASN A 57 5.37 4.27 5.59
C ASN A 57 4.50 3.65 6.66
N TYR A 58 3.38 3.05 6.29
CA TYR A 58 2.48 2.37 7.22
C TYR A 58 2.32 0.92 6.81
N SER A 59 2.31 0.00 7.77
CA SER A 59 1.97 -1.40 7.57
C SER A 59 0.88 -1.78 8.57
N PHE A 60 -0.32 -1.96 8.06
CA PHE A 60 -1.51 -2.32 8.82
C PHE A 60 -1.69 -3.83 8.83
N GLY A 61 -1.86 -4.40 10.01
CA GLY A 61 -2.38 -5.74 10.20
C GLY A 61 -3.89 -5.72 10.43
N SER A 62 -4.57 -6.77 9.95
CA SER A 62 -6.00 -7.03 10.17
C SER A 62 -6.36 -7.27 11.64
N ASN A 63 -5.37 -7.43 12.52
CA ASN A 63 -5.53 -7.56 13.95
C ASN A 63 -5.59 -6.20 14.70
N GLY A 64 -5.66 -5.07 13.99
CA GLY A 64 -5.67 -3.72 14.58
C GLY A 64 -4.29 -3.13 14.85
N GLY A 65 -3.21 -3.90 14.64
CA GLY A 65 -1.85 -3.39 14.77
C GLY A 65 -1.41 -2.54 13.58
N VAL A 66 -0.62 -1.51 13.85
CA VAL A 66 0.07 -0.72 12.82
C VAL A 66 1.54 -0.54 13.18
N LEU A 67 2.41 -0.75 12.20
CA LEU A 67 3.80 -0.35 12.26
C LEU A 67 4.00 0.79 11.27
N TRP A 68 4.73 1.83 11.68
CA TRP A 68 5.03 2.92 10.77
C TRP A 68 6.44 3.44 10.90
N THR A 69 6.88 4.12 9.85
CA THR A 69 8.19 4.77 9.79
C THR A 69 8.01 6.15 9.21
N GLU A 70 8.47 7.16 9.93
CA GLU A 70 8.41 8.55 9.51
C GLU A 70 9.79 9.19 9.53
N GLY A 71 10.05 10.10 8.61
CA GLY A 71 11.38 10.65 8.45
C GLY A 71 11.52 11.63 7.30
N THR A 72 12.78 11.98 7.01
CA THR A 72 13.16 12.92 5.95
C THR A 72 14.27 12.33 5.09
N LYS A 73 14.18 12.55 3.77
CA LYS A 73 15.21 12.29 2.77
C LYS A 73 16.04 13.55 2.57
N ARG A 74 17.34 13.50 2.86
CA ARG A 74 18.30 14.60 2.66
C ARG A 74 19.41 14.14 1.73
N GLY A 75 19.22 14.36 0.43
CA GLY A 75 20.11 13.81 -0.58
C GLY A 75 20.07 12.29 -0.56
N GLY A 76 21.22 11.64 -0.31
CA GLY A 76 21.30 10.18 -0.15
C GLY A 76 21.11 9.66 1.27
N ILE A 77 20.86 10.54 2.25
CA ILE A 77 20.72 10.17 3.67
C ILE A 77 19.23 10.11 4.03
N HIS A 78 18.83 9.06 4.75
CA HIS A 78 17.51 8.91 5.33
C HIS A 78 17.63 9.06 6.86
N GLU A 79 16.89 10.03 7.43
CA GLU A 79 16.74 10.20 8.87
C GLU A 79 15.30 9.77 9.22
N GLU A 80 15.12 8.62 9.86
CA GLU A 80 13.79 8.04 10.13
C GLU A 80 13.68 7.41 11.53
N ALA A 81 12.45 7.34 12.03
CA ALA A 81 12.07 6.64 13.25
C ALA A 81 10.99 5.60 12.93
N ALA A 82 11.16 4.39 13.45
CA ALA A 82 10.16 3.32 13.35
C ALA A 82 9.38 3.23 14.67
N LEU A 83 8.06 3.15 14.56
CA LEU A 83 7.11 3.13 15.66
C LEU A 83 6.06 2.03 15.45
N GLY A 84 5.39 1.67 16.54
CA GLY A 84 4.32 0.69 16.57
C GLY A 84 3.19 1.15 17.48
N GLY A 85 1.99 0.65 17.20
CA GLY A 85 0.78 1.07 17.89
C GLY A 85 -0.46 0.36 17.35
N GLN A 86 -1.61 1.00 17.56
CA GLN A 86 -2.91 0.50 17.12
C GLN A 86 -3.55 1.49 16.15
N TRP A 87 -4.58 1.04 15.45
CA TRP A 87 -5.40 1.89 14.62
C TRP A 87 -6.89 1.54 14.76
N TYR A 88 -7.75 2.52 14.50
CA TYR A 88 -9.18 2.32 14.35
C TYR A 88 -9.77 3.30 13.34
N ILE A 89 -11.01 3.05 12.91
CA ILE A 89 -11.79 3.96 12.06
C ILE A 89 -12.86 4.59 12.93
N ASP A 90 -12.92 5.92 12.96
CA ASP A 90 -13.91 6.63 13.78
C ASP A 90 -15.30 6.68 13.11
N ASP A 91 -16.26 7.34 13.76
CA ASP A 91 -17.63 7.46 13.25
C ASP A 91 -17.73 8.33 11.98
N ALA A 92 -16.74 9.17 11.70
CA ALA A 92 -16.65 9.96 10.47
C ALA A 92 -16.03 9.16 9.31
N GLY A 93 -15.44 8.00 9.59
CA GLY A 93 -14.73 7.17 8.61
C GLY A 93 -13.24 7.50 8.49
N ASP A 94 -12.70 8.32 9.39
CA ASP A 94 -11.30 8.70 9.43
C ASP A 94 -10.47 7.61 10.11
N LEU A 95 -9.27 7.36 9.58
CA LEU A 95 -8.33 6.40 10.16
C LEU A 95 -7.51 7.09 11.25
N ILE A 96 -7.61 6.60 12.47
CA ILE A 96 -6.89 7.12 13.63
C ILE A 96 -5.78 6.13 14.00
N ILE A 97 -4.55 6.63 14.06
CA ILE A 97 -3.38 5.87 14.52
C ILE A 97 -3.04 6.32 15.93
N THR A 98 -2.93 5.37 16.86
CA THR A 98 -2.68 5.64 18.28
C THR A 98 -1.52 4.82 18.83
N ASP A 99 -1.14 5.13 20.06
CA ASP A 99 -0.33 4.21 20.88
C ASP A 99 -1.10 2.91 21.19
N GLU A 100 -0.39 1.94 21.77
CA GLU A 100 -0.93 0.62 22.09
C GLU A 100 -2.11 0.66 23.07
N ASN A 101 -2.20 1.70 23.90
CA ASN A 101 -3.25 1.86 24.91
C ASN A 101 -4.38 2.80 24.48
N HIS A 102 -4.36 3.30 23.25
CA HIS A 102 -5.31 4.29 22.72
C HIS A 102 -5.38 5.59 23.55
N SER A 103 -4.32 5.90 24.28
CA SER A 103 -4.23 7.07 25.16
C SER A 103 -3.82 8.34 24.40
N GLN A 104 -3.11 8.17 23.29
CA GLN A 104 -2.63 9.27 22.46
C GLN A 104 -2.83 8.95 20.98
N SER A 105 -3.46 9.88 20.25
CA SER A 105 -3.46 9.86 18.79
C SER A 105 -2.14 10.41 18.27
N TYR A 106 -1.53 9.69 17.34
CA TYR A 106 -0.36 10.15 16.58
C TYR A 106 -0.76 10.77 15.24
N ARG A 107 -1.86 10.28 14.65
CA ARG A 107 -2.28 10.72 13.32
C ARG A 107 -3.76 10.48 13.06
N THR A 108 -4.41 11.46 12.44
CA THR A 108 -5.75 11.32 11.89
C THR A 108 -5.73 11.49 10.36
N LEU A 109 -6.17 10.45 9.64
CA LEU A 109 -6.04 10.31 8.20
C LEU A 109 -7.40 10.17 7.52
N GLN A 110 -7.82 11.23 6.83
CA GLN A 110 -9.08 11.27 6.10
C GLN A 110 -8.88 10.76 4.68
N LEU A 111 -9.64 9.76 4.26
CA LEU A 111 -9.49 9.17 2.93
C LEU A 111 -10.21 10.00 1.88
N VAL A 112 -9.46 10.55 0.92
CA VAL A 112 -9.99 11.36 -0.18
C VAL A 112 -10.28 10.50 -1.41
N SER A 113 -9.36 9.59 -1.74
CA SER A 113 -9.56 8.64 -2.83
C SER A 113 -8.80 7.35 -2.57
N LEU A 114 -9.33 6.25 -3.08
CA LEU A 114 -8.73 4.94 -2.96
C LEU A 114 -8.84 4.18 -4.27
N THR A 115 -7.71 3.73 -4.79
CA THR A 115 -7.63 2.90 -5.98
C THR A 115 -6.99 1.56 -5.65
N VAL A 116 -6.73 0.76 -6.67
CA VAL A 116 -6.03 -0.52 -6.54
C VAL A 116 -4.58 -0.32 -6.07
N THR A 117 -3.93 0.75 -6.53
CA THR A 117 -2.49 0.97 -6.33
C THR A 117 -2.17 2.15 -5.43
N ASP A 118 -3.13 3.05 -5.20
CA ASP A 118 -2.87 4.31 -4.50
C ASP A 118 -3.99 4.67 -3.51
N ALA A 119 -3.63 5.45 -2.49
CA ALA A 119 -4.55 6.13 -1.59
C ALA A 119 -4.17 7.60 -1.51
N THR A 120 -5.13 8.50 -1.70
CA THR A 120 -4.96 9.93 -1.42
C THR A 120 -5.63 10.24 -0.10
N VAL A 121 -4.89 10.87 0.80
CA VAL A 121 -5.28 11.06 2.20
C VAL A 121 -5.07 12.52 2.57
N LEU A 122 -5.98 13.12 3.32
CA LEU A 122 -5.76 14.38 4.00
C LEU A 122 -5.35 14.08 5.44
N ASP A 123 -4.15 14.47 5.82
CA ASP A 123 -3.73 14.47 7.22
C ASP A 123 -4.45 15.62 7.92
N ALA A 124 -5.34 15.28 8.86
CA ALA A 124 -6.19 16.25 9.54
C ALA A 124 -5.42 17.14 10.53
N ASP A 125 -4.30 16.65 11.06
CA ASP A 125 -3.48 17.35 12.04
C ASP A 125 -2.66 18.48 11.37
N THR A 126 -2.21 18.25 10.14
CA THR A 126 -1.35 19.17 9.39
C THR A 126 -2.05 19.90 8.24
N GLY A 127 -3.20 19.39 7.79
CA GLY A 127 -3.92 19.88 6.62
C GLY A 127 -3.26 19.54 5.28
N VAL A 128 -2.25 18.67 5.27
CA VAL A 128 -1.51 18.28 4.06
C VAL A 128 -2.19 17.11 3.37
N THR A 129 -2.38 17.22 2.06
CA THR A 129 -2.81 16.09 1.23
C THR A 129 -1.60 15.25 0.81
N GLU A 130 -1.70 13.95 1.02
CA GLU A 130 -0.63 12.98 0.85
C GLU A 130 -1.09 11.87 -0.09
N LEU A 131 -0.17 11.42 -0.95
CA LEU A 131 -0.40 10.32 -1.87
C LEU A 131 0.45 9.13 -1.44
N TYR A 132 -0.20 7.99 -1.22
CA TYR A 132 0.45 6.75 -0.81
C TYR A 132 0.30 5.71 -1.90
N SER A 133 1.40 5.06 -2.28
CA SER A 133 1.32 3.77 -2.97
C SER A 133 0.92 2.69 -1.97
N ARG A 134 -0.02 1.83 -2.34
CA ARG A 134 -0.48 0.72 -1.49
C ARG A 134 -0.12 -0.63 -2.09
N ARG A 135 0.20 -1.59 -1.21
CA ARG A 135 0.54 -2.96 -1.57
C ARG A 135 -0.11 -3.95 -0.60
N TYR A 136 -0.85 -4.90 -1.14
CA TYR A 136 -1.48 -5.95 -0.35
C TYR A 136 -0.43 -6.91 0.24
N ARG A 137 -0.69 -7.35 1.48
CA ARG A 137 0.08 -8.35 2.20
C ARG A 137 -0.87 -9.45 2.69
N PRO A 138 -0.89 -10.63 2.06
CA PRO A 138 -1.70 -11.75 2.53
C PRO A 138 -1.25 -12.20 3.92
#